data_AF-A0A0P1GMV8-F1
#
_entry.id   AF-A0A0P1GMV8-F1
#
_cell.length_a   1.000
_cell.length_b   1.000
_cell.length_c   1.000
_cell.angle_alpha   90.00
_cell.angle_beta   90.00
_cell.angle_gamma   90.00
#
_symmetry.space_group_name_H-M   'P 1'
#
loop_
_entity.id
_entity.type
_entity.pdbx_description
1 polymer ?
#
loop_
_entity_poly.entity_id
_entity_poly.type
_entity_poly.pdbx_seq_one_letter_code
_entity_poly.pdbx_strand_id
1 'polypeptide(L)'
;MSTSEALATALSDAVKAHSAWKMRLRRAATSKEQNLPVDTICRDDCCKFGKWLYALPADIRNTADAQKVRALHADFHKEAGHVAQQINDAQFSTALDYLNGDNYTNTSRDLTRAVAAWKLNVLVKQSA
;
A
#
# COMPACT_ATOMS: atom_id res chain seq x y z
N MET A 1 13.96 -11.71 -18.78
CA MET A 1 13.51 -11.65 -17.37
C MET A 1 12.65 -12.85 -17.10
N SER A 2 12.97 -13.61 -16.04
CA SER A 2 12.09 -14.69 -15.58
C SER A 2 10.83 -14.11 -14.91
N THR A 3 9.75 -14.90 -14.81
CA THR A 3 8.53 -14.52 -14.07
C THR A 3 8.85 -14.15 -12.61
N SER A 4 9.83 -14.82 -12.00
CA SER A 4 10.31 -14.54 -10.64
C SER A 4 10.98 -13.17 -10.53
N GLU A 5 11.87 -12.82 -11.46
CA GLU A 5 12.55 -11.52 -11.48
C GLU A 5 11.57 -10.35 -11.67
N ALA A 6 10.59 -10.53 -12.57
CA ALA A 6 9.54 -9.54 -12.79
C ALA A 6 8.69 -9.33 -11.52
N LEU A 7 8.34 -10.42 -10.83
CA LEU A 7 7.60 -10.39 -9.57
C LEU A 7 8.41 -9.71 -8.46
N ALA A 8 9.67 -10.08 -8.27
CA ALA A 8 10.54 -9.46 -7.26
C ALA A 8 10.78 -7.96 -7.50
N THR A 9 10.86 -7.54 -8.77
CA THR A 9 10.98 -6.13 -9.16
C THR A 9 9.71 -5.36 -8.79
N ALA A 10 8.53 -5.87 -9.18
CA ALA A 10 7.25 -5.24 -8.87
C ALA A 10 7.02 -5.09 -7.35
N LEU A 11 7.41 -6.10 -6.57
CA LEU A 11 7.33 -6.05 -5.10
C LEU A 11 8.28 -5.01 -4.50
N SER A 12 9.48 -4.85 -5.07
CA SER A 12 10.43 -3.82 -4.61
C SER A 12 9.91 -2.41 -4.87
N ASP A 13 9.30 -2.19 -6.03
CA ASP A 13 8.68 -0.92 -6.38
C ASP A 13 7.47 -0.61 -5.50
N ALA A 14 6.70 -1.64 -5.14
CA ALA A 14 5.58 -1.53 -4.23
C ALA A 14 6.02 -1.01 -2.86
N VAL A 15 7.06 -1.59 -2.25
CA VAL A 15 7.59 -1.13 -0.95
C VAL A 15 7.97 0.36 -0.99
N LYS A 16 8.68 0.78 -2.05
CA LYS A 16 9.09 2.19 -2.22
C LYS A 16 7.89 3.12 -2.35
N ALA A 17 6.91 2.75 -3.20
CA ALA A 17 5.72 3.56 -3.43
C ALA A 17 4.85 3.71 -2.17
N HIS A 18 4.69 2.64 -1.39
CA HIS A 18 3.90 2.67 -0.14
C HIS A 18 4.59 3.40 0.99
N SER A 19 5.92 3.30 1.08
CA SER A 19 6.69 4.11 2.02
C SER A 19 6.51 5.62 1.75
N ALA A 20 6.36 6.01 0.48
CA ALA A 20 6.14 7.40 0.10
C ALA A 20 4.73 7.93 0.41
N TRP A 21 3.72 7.06 0.57
CA TRP A 21 2.33 7.48 0.84
C TRP A 21 2.19 8.28 2.14
N LYS A 22 2.88 7.88 3.21
CA LYS A 22 2.86 8.64 4.47
C LYS A 22 3.35 10.07 4.27
N MET A 23 4.41 10.26 3.48
CA MET A 23 4.93 11.59 3.19
C MET A 23 3.97 12.42 2.35
N ARG A 24 3.25 11.80 1.40
CA ARG A 24 2.25 12.48 0.56
C ARG A 24 1.08 12.99 1.38
N LEU A 25 0.49 12.13 2.23
CA LEU A 25 -0.61 12.53 3.12
C LEU A 25 -0.18 13.58 4.14
N ARG A 26 1.02 13.43 4.70
CA ARG A 26 1.60 14.46 5.59
C ARG A 26 1.75 15.80 4.87
N ARG A 27 2.30 15.80 3.64
CA ARG A 27 2.44 17.01 2.84
C ARG A 27 1.07 17.65 2.60
N ALA A 28 0.09 16.90 2.12
CA ALA A 28 -1.26 17.38 1.87
C ALA A 28 -1.89 18.01 3.13
N ALA A 29 -1.76 17.36 4.29
CA ALA A 29 -2.24 17.92 5.56
C ALA A 29 -1.51 19.22 5.94
N THR A 30 -0.18 19.26 5.82
CA THR A 30 0.61 20.46 6.17
C THR A 30 0.41 21.63 5.20
N SER A 31 0.20 21.35 3.91
CA SER A 31 -0.08 22.36 2.89
C SER A 31 -1.56 22.74 2.83
N LYS A 32 -2.41 22.11 3.65
CA LYS A 32 -3.87 22.28 3.63
C LYS A 32 -4.48 22.02 2.24
N GLU A 33 -3.94 21.02 1.54
CA GLU A 33 -4.42 20.61 0.22
C GLU A 33 -5.76 19.88 0.36
N GLN A 34 -6.84 20.57 -0.01
CA GLN A 34 -8.19 20.04 -0.02
C GLN A 34 -8.59 19.54 -1.42
N ASN A 35 -9.67 18.77 -1.48
CA ASN A 35 -10.18 18.08 -2.68
C ASN A 35 -9.32 16.87 -3.10
N LEU A 36 -8.75 16.18 -2.11
CA LEU A 36 -8.13 14.88 -2.33
C LEU A 36 -9.20 13.90 -2.85
N PRO A 37 -8.87 13.03 -3.83
CA PRO A 37 -9.81 12.07 -4.39
C PRO A 37 -10.02 10.87 -3.46
N VAL A 38 -10.75 11.06 -2.35
CA VAL A 38 -10.95 10.07 -1.28
C VAL A 38 -11.44 8.74 -1.82
N ASP A 39 -12.45 8.75 -2.69
CA ASP A 39 -13.02 7.54 -3.33
C ASP A 39 -11.99 6.74 -4.13
N THR A 40 -10.93 7.40 -4.61
CA THR A 40 -9.82 6.72 -5.30
C THR A 40 -8.74 6.29 -4.32
N ILE A 41 -8.47 7.08 -3.27
CA ILE A 41 -7.44 6.79 -2.26
C ILE A 41 -7.86 5.61 -1.38
N CYS A 42 -9.15 5.47 -1.05
CA CYS A 42 -9.65 4.38 -0.21
C CYS A 42 -9.67 3.01 -0.91
N ARG A 43 -9.51 3.01 -2.25
CA ARG A 43 -9.56 1.82 -3.09
C ARG A 43 -8.19 1.21 -3.33
N ASP A 44 -8.10 -0.08 -3.07
CA ASP A 44 -6.89 -0.89 -3.19
C ASP A 44 -6.62 -1.39 -4.60
N ASP A 45 -7.51 -1.10 -5.55
CA ASP A 45 -7.40 -1.47 -6.97
C ASP A 45 -7.13 -0.26 -7.88
N CYS A 46 -7.08 0.95 -7.34
CA CYS A 46 -6.85 2.17 -8.11
C CYS A 46 -5.36 2.53 -8.28
N CYS A 47 -4.51 2.19 -7.30
CA CYS A 47 -3.08 2.51 -7.35
C CYS A 47 -2.32 1.56 -8.31
N LYS A 48 -1.12 1.95 -8.76
CA LYS A 48 -0.30 1.14 -9.71
C LYS A 48 -0.08 -0.29 -9.18
N PHE A 49 0.22 -0.43 -7.89
CA PHE A 49 0.45 -1.71 -7.26
C PHE A 49 -0.83 -2.54 -7.15
N GLY A 50 -1.94 -1.92 -6.74
CA GLY A 50 -3.26 -2.52 -6.73
C GLY A 50 -3.65 -3.10 -8.09
N LYS A 51 -3.60 -2.28 -9.14
CA LYS A 51 -3.87 -2.73 -10.52
C LYS A 51 -3.02 -3.93 -10.92
N TRP A 52 -1.73 -3.90 -10.60
CA TRP A 52 -0.82 -5.02 -10.85
C TRP A 52 -1.20 -6.27 -10.05
N LEU A 53 -1.50 -6.12 -8.76
CA LEU A 53 -1.84 -7.22 -7.85
C LEU A 53 -3.13 -7.94 -8.28
N TYR A 54 -4.12 -7.18 -8.74
CA TYR A 54 -5.39 -7.71 -9.25
C TYR A 54 -5.25 -8.36 -10.63
N ALA A 55 -4.30 -7.90 -11.44
CA ALA A 55 -4.01 -8.44 -12.76
C ALA A 55 -3.09 -9.69 -12.76
N LEU A 56 -2.64 -10.14 -11.57
CA LEU A 56 -1.80 -11.32 -11.47
C LEU A 56 -2.51 -12.58 -12.00
N PRO A 57 -1.75 -13.48 -12.67
CA PRO A 57 -2.23 -14.82 -13.02
C PRO A 57 -2.85 -15.54 -11.82
N ALA A 58 -3.90 -16.34 -12.06
CA ALA A 58 -4.70 -16.95 -10.99
C ALA A 58 -3.88 -17.86 -10.07
N ASP A 59 -2.91 -18.60 -10.62
CA ASP A 59 -1.97 -19.44 -9.88
C ASP A 59 -1.11 -18.64 -8.89
N ILE A 60 -0.65 -17.45 -9.26
CA ILE A 60 0.10 -16.55 -8.38
C ILE A 60 -0.83 -15.84 -7.40
N ARG A 61 -1.95 -15.30 -7.91
CA ARG A 61 -2.92 -14.51 -7.13
C ARG A 61 -3.57 -15.33 -6.02
N ASN A 62 -3.71 -16.64 -6.19
CA ASN A 62 -4.28 -17.54 -5.19
C ASN A 62 -3.26 -18.08 -4.18
N THR A 63 -1.98 -17.70 -4.29
CA THR A 63 -0.99 -18.04 -3.24
C THR A 63 -1.30 -17.32 -1.94
N ALA A 64 -0.92 -17.93 -0.81
CA ALA A 64 -1.11 -17.35 0.51
C ALA A 64 -0.42 -15.98 0.66
N ASP A 65 0.77 -15.82 0.09
CA ASP A 65 1.51 -14.56 0.11
C ASP A 65 0.75 -13.44 -0.63
N ALA A 66 0.26 -13.72 -1.85
CA ALA A 66 -0.48 -12.75 -2.65
C ALA A 66 -1.81 -12.33 -1.98
N GLN A 67 -2.55 -13.29 -1.42
CA GLN A 67 -3.80 -13.02 -0.71
C GLN A 67 -3.56 -12.19 0.56
N LYS A 68 -2.52 -12.51 1.33
CA LYS A 68 -2.14 -11.74 2.52
C LYS A 68 -1.75 -10.30 2.17
N VAL A 69 -0.93 -10.12 1.13
CA VAL A 69 -0.54 -8.78 0.67
C VAL A 69 -1.75 -8.00 0.16
N ARG A 70 -2.68 -8.63 -0.56
CA ARG A 70 -3.91 -7.99 -1.01
C ARG A 70 -4.80 -7.52 0.14
N ALA A 71 -4.99 -8.35 1.15
CA ALA A 71 -5.78 -7.97 2.33
C ALA A 71 -5.15 -6.76 3.06
N LEU A 72 -3.84 -6.82 3.35
CA LEU A 72 -3.12 -5.72 4.00
C LEU A 72 -3.08 -4.45 3.15
N HIS A 73 -3.04 -4.58 1.82
CA HIS A 73 -3.12 -3.45 0.91
C HIS A 73 -4.48 -2.77 0.95
N ALA A 74 -5.56 -3.56 1.05
CA ALA A 74 -6.91 -3.03 1.23
C ALA A 74 -7.06 -2.29 2.55
N ASP A 75 -6.56 -2.85 3.65
CA ASP A 75 -6.60 -2.18 4.95
C ASP A 75 -5.76 -0.90 4.94
N PHE A 76 -4.58 -0.92 4.32
CA PHE A 76 -3.75 0.28 4.16
C PHE A 76 -4.49 1.40 3.43
N HIS A 77 -5.16 1.07 2.32
CA HIS A 77 -5.88 2.05 1.53
C HIS A 77 -7.11 2.60 2.26
N LYS A 78 -7.82 1.80 3.06
CA LYS A 78 -8.89 2.30 3.95
C LYS A 78 -8.36 3.37 4.91
N GLU A 79 -7.23 3.11 5.58
CA GLU A 79 -6.62 4.08 6.49
C GLU A 79 -6.12 5.34 5.77
N ALA A 80 -5.53 5.19 4.59
CA ALA A 80 -5.13 6.32 3.76
C ALA A 80 -6.33 7.16 3.33
N GLY A 81 -7.45 6.52 2.97
CA GLY A 81 -8.71 7.19 2.63
C GLY A 81 -9.29 7.95 3.81
N HIS A 82 -9.24 7.38 5.01
CA HIS A 82 -9.68 8.06 6.23
C HIS A 82 -8.86 9.33 6.51
N VAL A 83 -7.53 9.27 6.40
CA VAL A 83 -6.69 10.46 6.54
C VAL A 83 -7.01 11.50 5.45
N ALA A 84 -7.22 11.06 4.20
CA ALA A 84 -7.57 11.97 3.11
C ALA A 84 -8.93 12.66 3.34
N GLN A 85 -9.91 11.96 3.91
CA GLN A 85 -11.20 12.53 4.28
C GLN A 85 -11.05 13.60 5.35
N GLN A 86 -10.29 13.32 6.42
CA GLN A 86 -10.00 14.32 7.47
C GLN A 86 -9.32 15.58 6.90
N ILE A 87 -8.42 15.43 5.93
CA ILE A 87 -7.79 16.57 5.24
C ILE A 87 -8.83 17.38 4.46
N ASN A 88 -9.72 16.72 3.71
CA ASN A 88 -10.81 17.39 2.98
C ASN A 88 -11.76 18.15 3.92
N ASP A 89 -12.02 17.60 5.10
CA ASP A 89 -12.84 18.21 6.15
C ASP A 89 -12.11 19.31 6.94
N ALA A 90 -10.92 19.72 6.49
CA ALA A 90 -10.05 20.72 7.12
C ALA A 90 -9.54 20.33 8.52
N GLN A 91 -9.63 19.06 8.91
CA GLN A 91 -9.19 18.53 10.20
C GLN A 91 -7.69 18.18 10.17
N PHE A 92 -6.84 19.13 9.81
CA PHE A 92 -5.43 18.87 9.51
C PHE A 92 -4.61 18.33 10.69
N SER A 93 -4.84 18.83 11.91
CA SER A 93 -4.16 18.33 13.12
C SER A 93 -4.56 16.89 13.40
N THR A 94 -5.86 16.59 13.37
CA THR A 94 -6.39 15.23 13.52
C THR A 94 -5.83 14.28 12.46
N ALA A 95 -5.75 14.71 11.20
CA ALA A 95 -5.14 13.93 10.13
C ALA A 95 -3.66 13.61 10.38
N LEU A 96 -2.89 14.59 10.88
CA LEU A 96 -1.48 14.40 11.22
C LEU A 96 -1.30 13.46 12.42
N ASP A 97 -2.12 13.60 13.45
CA ASP A 97 -2.11 12.73 14.63
C ASP A 97 -2.47 11.30 14.24
N TYR A 98 -3.53 11.12 13.45
CA TYR A 98 -3.95 9.82 12.93
C TYR A 98 -2.83 9.13 12.13
N LEU A 99 -2.17 9.88 11.25
CA LEU A 99 -1.06 9.39 10.42
C LEU A 99 0.16 8.94 11.24
N ASN A 100 0.31 9.46 12.46
CA ASN A 100 1.35 9.07 13.42
C ASN A 100 0.88 8.01 14.43
N GLY A 101 -0.43 7.76 14.52
CA GLY A 101 -1.02 6.77 15.40
C GLY A 101 -0.82 5.32 14.96
N ASP A 102 -1.17 4.41 15.86
CA ASP A 102 -0.92 2.97 15.71
C ASP A 102 -1.66 2.35 14.52
N ASN A 103 -2.89 2.77 14.22
CA ASN A 103 -3.67 2.19 13.13
C ASN A 103 -2.95 2.33 11.78
N TYR A 104 -2.63 3.56 11.37
CA TYR A 104 -1.93 3.79 10.11
C TYR A 104 -0.51 3.19 10.12
N THR A 105 0.23 3.37 11.22
CA THR A 105 1.63 2.93 11.29
C THR A 105 1.78 1.41 11.31
N ASN A 106 0.92 0.70 12.04
CA ASN A 106 0.92 -0.77 12.07
C ASN A 106 0.52 -1.34 10.72
N THR A 107 -0.59 -0.87 10.12
CA THR A 107 -1.04 -1.37 8.81
C THR A 107 -0.01 -1.13 7.71
N SER A 108 0.62 0.04 7.69
CA SER A 108 1.71 0.35 6.73
C SER A 108 2.94 -0.54 6.93
N ARG A 109 3.33 -0.78 8.19
CA ARG A 109 4.46 -1.66 8.54
C ARG A 109 4.17 -3.11 8.16
N ASP A 110 2.97 -3.59 8.45
CA ASP A 110 2.59 -4.98 8.22
C ASP A 110 2.47 -5.27 6.72
N LEU A 111 1.93 -4.34 5.93
CA LEU A 111 1.96 -4.41 4.47
C LEU A 111 3.40 -4.49 3.95
N THR A 112 4.27 -3.58 4.39
CA THR A 112 5.68 -3.54 3.95
C THR A 112 6.41 -4.84 4.25
N ARG A 113 6.19 -5.40 5.45
CA ARG A 113 6.76 -6.69 5.87
C ARG A 113 6.23 -7.84 5.02
N ALA A 114 4.93 -7.89 4.76
CA ALA A 114 4.33 -8.94 3.94
C ALA A 114 4.85 -8.92 2.49
N VAL A 115 4.98 -7.73 1.89
CA VAL A 115 5.55 -7.57 0.54
C VAL A 115 7.02 -8.01 0.51
N ALA A 116 7.81 -7.64 1.52
CA ALA A 116 9.22 -8.06 1.62
C ALA A 116 9.37 -9.58 1.80
N ALA A 117 8.51 -10.20 2.64
CA ALA A 117 8.48 -11.63 2.84
C ALA A 117 8.10 -12.38 1.56
N TRP A 118 7.06 -11.91 0.85
CA TRP A 118 6.68 -12.49 -0.43
C TRP A 118 7.81 -12.43 -1.45
N LYS A 119 8.50 -11.28 -1.55
CA LYS A 119 9.67 -11.15 -2.42
C LYS A 119 10.75 -12.18 -2.08
N LEU A 120 11.06 -12.37 -0.80
CA LEU A 120 12.05 -13.36 -0.37
C LEU A 120 11.63 -14.77 -0.78
N ASN A 121 10.36 -15.14 -0.57
CA ASN A 121 9.83 -16.45 -0.94
C ASN A 121 9.94 -16.71 -2.46
N VAL A 122 9.71 -15.68 -3.27
CA VAL A 122 9.85 -15.75 -4.73
C VAL A 122 11.31 -16.01 -5.13
N LEU A 123 12.25 -15.29 -4.52
CA LEU A 123 13.68 -15.44 -4.80
C LEU A 123 14.25 -16.79 -4.32
N VAL A 124 13.81 -17.29 -3.17
CA VAL A 124 14.24 -18.60 -2.66
C VAL A 124 13.74 -19.73 -3.54
N LYS A 125 12.47 -19.68 -3.97
CA LYS A 125 11.87 -20.70 -4.86
C LYS A 125 12.48 -20.72 -6.27
N GLN A 126 13.16 -19.65 -6.69
CA GLN A 126 13.88 -19.62 -7.98
C GLN A 126 15.24 -20.32 -7.92
N SER A 127 15.84 -20.37 -6.73
CA SER A 127 17.19 -20.94 -6.50
C SER A 127 17.17 -22.42 -6.09
N ALA A 128 15.98 -23.01 -5.94
CA ALA A 128 15.74 -24.40 -5.56
C ALA A 128 15.24 -25.19 -6.78
#